data_AF-A0A1Y2VX10-F1
#
_entry.id   AF-A0A1Y2VX10-F1
#
_cell.length_a   1.000
_cell.length_b   1.000
_cell.length_c   1.000
_cell.angle_alpha   90.00
_cell.angle_beta   90.00
_cell.angle_gamma   90.00
#
_symmetry.space_group_name_H-M   'P 1'
#
loop_
_entity.id
_entity.type
_entity.pdbx_description
1 polymer ?
#
loop_
_entity_poly.entity_id
_entity_poly.type
_entity_poly.pdbx_seq_one_letter_code
_entity_poly.pdbx_strand_id
1 'polypeptide(L)'
;MLSTPEPLGCEVIQGNPDFYGLGIRISVYLQWVTTWINFVVDPQSAQAAYDINSVFVFALLVATMIATLAEEPTIQPVETHIMLQFVLGFFVTTLSTFGLRYPASSSEQLPVCMLVATNIWLWFASQSNYRLAGQTCDPPFIFTFSKQQLSGPIVNFCKAVSIIIAVVVYPPF
;
A
#
# COMPACT_ATOMS: atom_id res chain seq x y z
N MET A 1 -49.72 9.07 -12.79
CA MET A 1 -48.48 8.50 -13.35
C MET A 1 -47.41 8.65 -12.27
N LEU A 2 -47.21 7.62 -11.46
CA LEU A 2 -46.11 7.60 -10.49
C LEU A 2 -44.81 7.33 -11.25
N SER A 3 -43.90 8.28 -11.25
CA SER A 3 -42.51 8.07 -11.67
C SER A 3 -41.84 7.10 -10.70
N THR A 4 -41.48 5.91 -11.17
CA THR A 4 -40.55 5.02 -10.49
C THR A 4 -39.20 5.72 -10.34
N PRO A 5 -38.57 5.77 -9.15
CA PRO A 5 -37.21 6.31 -9.04
C PRO A 5 -36.26 5.44 -9.86
N GLU A 6 -35.44 6.06 -10.72
CA GLU A 6 -34.32 5.38 -11.37
C GLU A 6 -33.47 4.68 -10.29
N PRO A 7 -33.02 3.43 -10.52
CA PRO A 7 -32.07 2.81 -9.61
C PRO A 7 -30.84 3.72 -9.55
N LEU A 8 -30.46 4.13 -8.34
CA LEU A 8 -29.23 4.89 -8.08
C LEU A 8 -28.08 4.12 -8.74
N GLY A 9 -27.65 4.56 -9.92
CA GLY A 9 -26.59 3.89 -10.67
C GLY A 9 -25.36 3.82 -9.79
N CYS A 10 -24.72 2.65 -9.73
CA CYS A 10 -23.47 2.50 -9.01
C CYS A 10 -22.44 3.42 -9.66
N GLU A 11 -22.12 4.53 -8.99
CA GLU A 11 -21.13 5.47 -9.47
C GLU A 11 -19.79 4.76 -9.56
N VAL A 12 -19.15 4.84 -10.72
CA VAL A 12 -17.83 4.24 -10.93
C VAL A 12 -16.88 4.95 -9.97
N ILE A 13 -16.21 4.17 -9.12
CA ILE A 13 -15.13 4.66 -8.26
C ILE A 13 -14.14 5.46 -9.13
N GLN A 14 -14.12 6.77 -8.92
CA GLN A 14 -13.11 7.64 -9.51
C GLN A 14 -11.90 7.63 -8.59
N GLY A 15 -10.85 6.93 -9.02
CA GLY A 15 -9.57 6.94 -8.33
C GLY A 15 -8.86 8.28 -8.47
N ASN A 16 -8.09 8.65 -7.46
CA ASN A 16 -7.27 9.84 -7.45
C ASN A 16 -6.01 9.65 -8.34
N PRO A 17 -5.88 10.40 -9.44
CA PRO A 17 -4.75 10.28 -10.35
C PRO A 17 -3.41 10.67 -9.69
N ASP A 18 -3.41 11.43 -8.60
CA ASP A 18 -2.18 11.87 -7.93
C ASP A 18 -1.52 10.74 -7.14
N PHE A 19 -2.30 9.76 -6.67
CA PHE A 19 -1.80 8.62 -5.92
C PHE A 19 -1.59 7.40 -6.82
N TYR A 20 -2.59 7.03 -7.62
CA TYR A 20 -2.51 5.83 -8.46
C TYR A 20 -2.55 6.11 -9.96
N GLY A 21 -2.13 7.30 -10.38
CA GLY A 21 -1.96 7.66 -11.78
C GLY A 21 -0.77 6.98 -12.45
N LEU A 22 -0.64 7.22 -13.76
CA LEU A 22 0.38 6.63 -14.60
C LEU A 22 1.80 6.99 -14.14
N GLY A 23 2.01 8.24 -13.69
CA GLY A 23 3.33 8.74 -13.27
C GLY A 23 3.91 7.97 -12.08
N ILE A 24 3.12 7.75 -11.02
CA ILE A 24 3.55 7.02 -9.82
C ILE A 24 3.87 5.56 -10.15
N ARG A 25 3.10 4.91 -11.03
CA ARG A 25 3.37 3.53 -11.45
C ARG A 25 4.70 3.44 -12.21
N ILE A 26 4.90 4.32 -13.18
CA ILE A 26 6.13 4.37 -13.97
C ILE A 26 7.32 4.63 -13.06
N SER A 27 7.24 5.59 -12.12
CA SER A 27 8.35 5.89 -11.22
C SER A 27 8.71 4.69 -10.35
N VAL A 28 7.74 4.04 -9.70
CA VAL A 28 7.98 2.83 -8.89
C VAL A 28 8.62 1.72 -9.70
N TYR A 29 8.12 1.43 -10.90
CA TYR A 29 8.68 0.36 -11.74
C TYR A 29 10.10 0.68 -12.23
N LEU A 30 10.36 1.92 -12.65
CA LEU A 30 11.70 2.35 -13.03
C LEU A 30 12.67 2.29 -11.85
N GLN A 31 12.21 2.63 -10.65
CA GLN A 31 12.98 2.52 -9.42
C GLN A 31 13.38 1.06 -9.15
N TRP A 32 12.43 0.12 -9.25
CA TRP A 32 12.70 -1.31 -9.09
C TRP A 32 13.67 -1.85 -10.14
N VAL A 33 13.47 -1.51 -11.41
CA VAL A 33 14.38 -1.93 -12.50
C VAL A 33 15.79 -1.36 -12.28
N THR A 34 15.90 -0.09 -11.88
CA THR A 34 17.19 0.56 -11.59
C THR A 34 17.93 -0.13 -10.45
N THR A 35 17.20 -0.50 -9.39
CA THR A 35 17.77 -1.23 -8.24
C THR A 35 18.29 -2.60 -8.67
N TRP A 36 17.50 -3.31 -9.47
CA TRP A 36 17.86 -4.63 -9.95
C TRP A 36 19.08 -4.59 -10.89
N ILE A 37 19.14 -3.61 -11.79
CA ILE A 37 20.31 -3.40 -12.66
C ILE A 37 21.56 -3.10 -11.83
N ASN A 38 21.46 -2.17 -10.87
CA ASN A 38 22.60 -1.84 -10.01
C ASN A 38 23.12 -3.06 -9.26
N PHE A 39 22.22 -3.92 -8.80
CA PHE A 39 22.63 -5.15 -8.14
C PHE A 39 23.37 -6.15 -9.00
N VAL A 40 22.94 -6.30 -10.25
CA VAL A 40 23.55 -7.25 -11.19
C VAL A 40 24.88 -6.71 -11.72
N VAL A 41 24.96 -5.40 -11.98
CA VAL A 41 26.11 -4.78 -12.67
C VAL A 41 27.18 -4.31 -11.70
N ASP A 42 26.80 -3.65 -10.61
CA ASP A 42 27.73 -3.09 -9.63
C ASP A 42 27.17 -3.16 -8.21
N PRO A 43 27.23 -4.34 -7.56
CA PRO A 43 26.73 -4.53 -6.20
C PRO A 43 27.48 -3.69 -5.16
N GLN A 44 28.69 -3.18 -5.47
CA GLN A 44 29.45 -2.34 -4.54
C GLN A 44 28.87 -0.92 -4.45
N SER A 45 28.35 -0.39 -5.57
CA SER A 45 27.68 0.92 -5.62
C SER A 45 26.18 0.85 -5.37
N ALA A 46 25.59 -0.35 -5.29
CA ALA A 46 24.14 -0.55 -5.12
C ALA A 46 23.58 0.11 -3.84
N GLN A 47 24.42 0.34 -2.82
CA GLN A 47 24.02 1.04 -1.60
C GLN A 47 23.52 2.47 -1.88
N ALA A 48 24.14 3.20 -2.81
CA ALA A 48 23.70 4.56 -3.14
C ALA A 48 22.33 4.56 -3.84
N ALA A 49 22.07 3.57 -4.71
CA ALA A 49 20.76 3.40 -5.33
C ALA A 49 19.70 3.08 -4.27
N TYR A 50 20.05 2.27 -3.27
CA TYR A 50 19.19 1.97 -2.14
C TYR A 50 18.81 3.17 -1.30
N ASP A 51 19.77 4.01 -0.94
CA ASP A 51 19.53 5.20 -0.12
C ASP A 51 18.55 6.16 -0.82
N ILE A 52 18.64 6.29 -2.15
CA ILE A 52 17.70 7.10 -2.94
C ILE A 52 16.31 6.46 -2.96
N ASN A 53 16.25 5.14 -3.15
CA ASN A 53 14.98 4.42 -3.17
C ASN A 53 14.24 4.49 -1.83
N SER A 54 14.97 4.39 -0.72
CA SER A 54 14.38 4.40 0.62
C SER A 54 13.75 5.77 0.93
N VAL A 55 14.39 6.87 0.50
CA VAL A 55 13.83 8.23 0.60
C VAL A 55 12.57 8.36 -0.26
N PHE A 56 12.57 7.86 -1.50
CA PHE A 56 11.40 7.90 -2.37
C PHE A 56 10.21 7.12 -1.78
N VAL A 57 10.47 5.89 -1.32
CA VAL A 57 9.44 5.03 -0.71
C VAL A 57 8.92 5.62 0.60
N PHE A 58 9.78 6.26 1.39
CA PHE A 58 9.36 6.99 2.58
C PHE A 58 8.46 8.18 2.25
N ALA A 59 8.80 8.98 1.24
CA ALA A 59 7.96 10.08 0.80
C ALA A 59 6.58 9.58 0.32
N LEU A 60 6.55 8.47 -0.43
CA LEU A 60 5.30 7.85 -0.88
C LEU A 60 4.44 7.38 0.31
N LEU A 61 5.06 6.78 1.33
CA LEU A 61 4.37 6.36 2.55
C LEU A 61 3.75 7.55 3.29
N VAL A 62 4.51 8.62 3.50
CA VAL A 62 4.04 9.84 4.18
C VAL A 62 2.91 10.50 3.39
N ALA A 63 3.06 10.67 2.08
CA ALA A 63 2.01 11.23 1.23
C ALA A 63 0.71 10.40 1.31
N THR A 64 0.84 9.07 1.25
CA THR A 64 -0.30 8.14 1.39
C THR A 64 -0.98 8.29 2.75
N MET A 65 -0.21 8.40 3.84
CA MET A 65 -0.75 8.60 5.18
C MET A 65 -1.49 9.93 5.30
N ILE A 66 -0.90 11.03 4.83
CA ILE A 66 -1.52 12.37 4.89
C ILE A 66 -2.86 12.37 4.15
N ALA A 67 -2.91 11.84 2.93
CA ALA A 67 -4.14 11.80 2.16
C ALA A 67 -5.20 10.87 2.74
N THR A 68 -4.79 9.77 3.38
CA THR A 68 -5.73 8.81 3.98
C THR A 68 -6.26 9.29 5.33
N LEU A 69 -5.47 10.06 6.09
CA LEU A 69 -5.81 10.51 7.45
C LEU A 69 -6.35 11.95 7.52
N ALA A 70 -6.49 12.62 6.38
CA ALA A 70 -7.11 13.94 6.31
C ALA A 70 -8.59 13.89 6.74
N GLU A 71 -9.11 15.03 7.24
CA GLU A 71 -10.53 15.17 7.60
C GLU A 71 -11.44 14.89 6.40
N GLU A 72 -11.01 15.32 5.21
CA GLU A 72 -11.60 14.95 3.93
C GLU A 72 -10.60 14.09 3.14
N PRO A 73 -10.70 12.76 3.22
CA PRO A 73 -9.76 11.87 2.55
C PRO A 73 -9.92 11.97 1.03
N THR A 74 -8.83 12.31 0.35
CA THR A 74 -8.77 12.44 -1.12
C THR A 74 -8.41 11.13 -1.82
N ILE A 75 -8.09 10.09 -1.05
CA ILE A 75 -7.69 8.77 -1.52
C ILE A 75 -8.64 7.71 -0.97
N GLN A 76 -9.03 6.76 -1.81
CA GLN A 76 -9.89 5.67 -1.36
C GLN A 76 -9.08 4.55 -0.68
N PRO A 77 -9.69 3.77 0.24
CA PRO A 77 -9.00 2.66 0.91
C PRO A 77 -8.36 1.64 -0.04
N VAL A 78 -8.94 1.43 -1.22
CA VAL A 78 -8.37 0.55 -2.26
C VAL A 78 -7.06 1.12 -2.83
N GLU A 79 -6.98 2.43 -3.02
CA GLU A 79 -5.79 3.10 -3.53
C GLU A 79 -4.71 3.14 -2.46
N THR A 80 -5.09 3.44 -1.21
CA THR A 80 -4.20 3.32 -0.05
C THR A 80 -3.61 1.90 0.03
N HIS A 81 -4.42 0.86 -0.18
CA HIS A 81 -3.91 -0.52 -0.19
C HIS A 81 -2.85 -0.73 -1.26
N ILE A 82 -3.09 -0.28 -2.49
CA ILE A 82 -2.14 -0.44 -3.59
C ILE A 82 -0.85 0.33 -3.33
N MET A 83 -0.94 1.56 -2.80
CA MET A 83 0.23 2.34 -2.38
C MET A 83 1.04 1.59 -1.32
N LEU A 84 0.39 1.04 -0.30
CA LEU A 84 1.06 0.25 0.73
C LEU A 84 1.74 -1.00 0.15
N GLN A 85 1.19 -1.63 -0.90
CA GLN A 85 1.84 -2.76 -1.57
C GLN A 85 3.13 -2.35 -2.30
N PHE A 86 3.16 -1.18 -2.96
CA PHE A 86 4.38 -0.66 -3.58
C PHE A 86 5.47 -0.39 -2.55
N VAL A 87 5.10 0.23 -1.43
CA VAL A 87 6.01 0.49 -0.31
C VAL A 87 6.50 -0.84 0.29
N LEU A 88 5.60 -1.79 0.53
CA LEU A 88 5.92 -3.12 1.06
C LEU A 88 6.88 -3.90 0.15
N GLY A 89 6.67 -3.87 -1.17
CA GLY A 89 7.53 -4.56 -2.13
C GLY A 89 9.00 -4.15 -2.00
N PHE A 90 9.28 -2.86 -1.81
CA PHE A 90 10.63 -2.38 -1.55
C PHE A 90 11.21 -2.95 -0.25
N PHE A 91 10.48 -2.86 0.86
CA PHE A 91 10.96 -3.37 2.14
C PHE A 91 11.14 -4.89 2.14
N VAL A 92 10.28 -5.65 1.46
CA VAL A 92 10.46 -7.10 1.30
C VAL A 92 11.72 -7.39 0.50
N THR A 93 11.98 -6.68 -0.60
CA THR A 93 13.24 -6.86 -1.35
C THR A 93 14.46 -6.51 -0.54
N THR A 94 14.43 -5.42 0.25
CA THR A 94 15.54 -5.02 1.12
C THR A 94 15.75 -6.04 2.25
N LEU A 95 14.69 -6.44 2.96
CA LEU A 95 14.73 -7.43 4.04
C LEU A 95 15.22 -8.80 3.54
N SER A 96 14.77 -9.23 2.35
CA SER A 96 15.25 -10.48 1.73
C SER A 96 16.70 -10.39 1.28
N THR A 97 17.17 -9.23 0.80
CA THR A 97 18.54 -9.10 0.30
C THR A 97 19.58 -9.07 1.42
N PHE A 98 19.24 -8.49 2.57
CA PHE A 98 20.15 -8.44 3.73
C PHE A 98 20.06 -9.66 4.65
N GLY A 99 19.09 -10.55 4.47
CA GLY A 99 18.98 -11.83 5.18
C GLY A 99 18.94 -11.76 6.72
N LEU A 100 18.85 -10.56 7.31
CA LEU A 100 19.10 -10.34 8.73
C LEU A 100 18.24 -9.22 9.32
N ARG A 101 17.85 -9.47 10.58
CA ARG A 101 17.15 -8.61 11.53
C ARG A 101 17.75 -7.20 11.55
N TYR A 102 16.93 -6.18 11.32
CA TYR A 102 17.32 -4.82 11.64
C TYR A 102 17.56 -4.70 13.15
N PRO A 103 18.73 -4.21 13.60
CA PRO A 103 18.89 -3.81 14.99
C PRO A 103 17.90 -2.68 15.29
N ALA A 104 17.32 -2.69 16.49
CA ALA A 104 16.23 -1.81 16.92
C ALA A 104 16.58 -0.29 16.95
N SER A 105 17.73 0.13 16.40
CA SER A 105 18.20 1.51 16.36
C SER A 105 18.60 2.00 14.97
N SER A 106 18.31 1.25 13.90
CA SER A 106 18.53 1.76 12.53
C SER A 106 17.51 2.83 12.17
N SER A 107 17.96 3.92 11.54
CA SER A 107 17.10 4.99 11.01
C SER A 107 16.02 4.47 10.04
N GLU A 108 16.27 3.32 9.41
CA GLU A 108 15.35 2.63 8.51
C GLU A 108 14.18 1.93 9.21
N GLN A 109 14.18 1.83 10.54
CA GLN A 109 13.09 1.20 11.28
C GLN A 109 11.84 2.07 11.36
N LEU A 110 11.99 3.40 11.37
CA LEU A 110 10.88 4.35 11.40
C LEU A 110 9.89 4.16 10.22
N PRO A 111 10.31 4.17 8.95
CA PRO A 111 9.39 3.97 7.83
C PRO A 111 8.75 2.58 7.82
N VAL A 112 9.47 1.55 8.28
CA VAL A 112 8.94 0.19 8.40
C VAL A 112 7.83 0.11 9.46
N CYS A 113 8.05 0.71 10.64
CA CYS A 113 7.05 0.81 11.70
C CYS A 113 5.80 1.57 11.22
N MET A 114 5.98 2.70 10.53
CA MET A 114 4.89 3.47 9.94
C MET A 114 4.11 2.62 8.94
N LEU A 115 4.78 1.92 8.02
CA LEU A 115 4.14 1.04 7.04
C LEU A 115 3.29 -0.03 7.73
N VAL A 116 3.85 -0.75 8.72
CA VAL A 116 3.12 -1.80 9.45
C VAL A 116 1.92 -1.21 10.19
N ALA A 117 2.09 -0.08 10.87
CA ALA A 117 1.01 0.60 11.58
C ALA A 117 -0.11 1.04 10.63
N THR A 118 0.21 1.66 9.49
CA THR A 118 -0.77 2.07 8.49
C THR A 118 -1.47 0.86 7.87
N ASN A 119 -0.76 -0.24 7.64
CA ASN A 119 -1.33 -1.47 7.10
C ASN A 119 -2.33 -2.11 8.08
N ILE A 120 -1.97 -2.22 9.37
CA ILE A 120 -2.89 -2.70 10.42
C ILE A 120 -4.08 -1.75 10.56
N TRP A 121 -3.85 -0.44 10.62
CA TRP A 121 -4.91 0.54 10.74
C TRP A 121 -5.89 0.46 9.56
N LEU A 122 -5.40 0.33 8.33
CA LEU A 122 -6.23 0.17 7.14
C LEU A 122 -7.16 -1.05 7.26
N TRP A 123 -6.63 -2.18 7.70
CA TRP A 123 -7.39 -3.43 7.74
C TRP A 123 -8.24 -3.62 8.99
N PHE A 124 -7.92 -2.98 10.11
CA PHE A 124 -8.63 -3.17 11.38
C PHE A 124 -9.50 -1.98 11.78
N ALA A 125 -9.10 -0.74 11.44
CA ALA A 125 -9.81 0.48 11.85
C ALA A 125 -10.54 1.17 10.68
N SER A 126 -9.95 1.21 9.48
CA SER A 126 -10.55 1.88 8.31
C SER A 126 -11.73 1.10 7.69
N GLN A 127 -12.09 -0.05 8.26
CA GLN A 127 -13.10 -0.95 7.70
C GLN A 127 -14.51 -0.34 7.62
N SER A 128 -14.86 0.52 8.57
CA SER A 128 -16.15 1.22 8.52
C SER A 128 -16.28 2.14 7.31
N ASN A 129 -15.16 2.60 6.74
CA ASN A 129 -15.13 3.60 5.67
C ASN A 129 -15.24 2.99 4.26
N TYR A 130 -15.06 1.66 4.10
CA TYR A 130 -15.32 1.00 2.81
C TYR A 130 -16.80 0.62 2.62
N ARG A 131 -17.58 0.57 3.70
CA ARG A 131 -19.03 0.36 3.62
C ARG A 131 -19.66 1.72 3.42
N LEU A 132 -19.78 2.14 2.16
CA LEU A 132 -20.66 3.24 1.79
C LEU A 132 -22.02 3.00 2.45
N ALA A 133 -22.37 3.86 3.41
CA ALA A 133 -23.58 3.71 4.21
C ALA A 133 -24.79 3.80 3.29
N GLY A 134 -25.45 2.67 3.03
CA GLY A 134 -26.73 2.61 2.33
C GLY A 134 -26.70 2.28 0.83
N GLN A 135 -25.57 1.86 0.26
CA GLN A 135 -25.50 1.56 -1.18
C GLN A 135 -25.60 0.04 -1.47
N THR A 136 -26.66 -0.37 -2.18
CA THR A 136 -26.90 -1.73 -2.71
C THR A 136 -26.02 -2.03 -3.94
N CYS A 137 -24.76 -1.63 -3.91
CA CYS A 137 -23.83 -1.80 -5.02
C CYS A 137 -22.76 -2.86 -4.69
N ASP A 138 -22.32 -3.59 -5.71
CA ASP A 138 -21.26 -4.58 -5.57
C ASP A 138 -19.98 -3.93 -5.00
N PRO A 139 -19.29 -4.57 -4.05
CA PRO A 139 -18.09 -4.01 -3.44
C PRO A 139 -16.98 -3.76 -4.48
N PRO A 140 -16.11 -2.77 -4.23
CA PRO A 140 -15.00 -2.42 -5.12
C PRO A 140 -14.17 -3.64 -5.51
N PHE A 141 -13.61 -3.62 -6.72
CA PHE A 141 -12.66 -4.63 -7.16
C PHE A 141 -11.22 -4.13 -6.95
N ILE A 142 -10.36 -4.96 -6.40
CA ILE A 142 -8.90 -4.76 -6.42
C ILE A 142 -8.31 -5.64 -7.52
N PHE A 143 -7.30 -5.12 -8.22
CA PHE A 143 -6.47 -5.87 -9.15
C PHE A 143 -5.08 -6.08 -8.53
N THR A 144 -4.89 -7.17 -7.78
CA THR A 144 -3.56 -7.57 -7.29
C THR A 144 -2.88 -8.54 -8.24
N PHE A 145 -3.57 -9.61 -8.64
CA PHE A 145 -3.12 -10.57 -9.68
C PHE A 145 -4.24 -10.97 -10.65
N SER A 146 -5.49 -10.76 -10.24
CA SER A 146 -6.71 -10.89 -11.03
C SER A 146 -7.78 -9.97 -10.44
N LYS A 147 -8.92 -9.81 -11.12
CA LYS A 147 -10.04 -9.02 -10.60
C LYS A 147 -10.59 -9.71 -9.36
N GLN A 148 -10.25 -9.18 -8.19
CA GLN A 148 -10.67 -9.72 -6.90
C GLN A 148 -11.71 -8.78 -6.29
N GLN A 149 -12.88 -9.33 -5.98
CA GLN A 149 -13.94 -8.57 -5.33
C GLN A 149 -13.55 -8.34 -3.86
N LEU A 150 -13.64 -7.11 -3.34
CA LEU A 150 -13.34 -6.77 -1.95
C LEU A 150 -14.40 -7.36 -0.99
N SER A 151 -14.42 -8.68 -0.91
CA SER A 151 -15.33 -9.50 -0.13
C SER A 151 -14.64 -9.98 1.14
N GLY A 152 -15.44 -10.43 2.12
CA GLY A 152 -14.96 -10.87 3.44
C GLY A 152 -13.73 -11.80 3.42
N PRO A 153 -13.64 -12.81 2.52
CA PRO A 153 -12.48 -13.71 2.46
C PRO A 153 -11.16 -13.00 2.11
N ILE A 154 -11.15 -12.11 1.13
CA ILE A 154 -9.94 -11.37 0.71
C ILE A 154 -9.53 -10.39 1.79
N VAL A 155 -10.51 -9.73 2.41
CA VAL A 155 -10.27 -8.85 3.56
C VAL A 155 -9.62 -9.61 4.73
N ASN A 156 -10.10 -10.82 5.02
CA ASN A 156 -9.53 -11.67 6.07
C ASN A 156 -8.12 -12.15 5.71
N PHE A 157 -7.88 -12.49 4.43
CA PHE A 157 -6.54 -12.81 3.95
C PHE A 157 -5.58 -11.64 4.15
N CYS A 158 -5.98 -10.42 3.76
CA CYS A 158 -5.15 -9.24 3.94
C CYS A 158 -4.87 -8.94 5.42
N LYS A 159 -5.87 -9.08 6.31
CA LYS A 159 -5.67 -8.98 7.78
C LYS A 159 -4.61 -9.97 8.27
N ALA A 160 -4.68 -11.23 7.83
CA ALA A 160 -3.71 -12.25 8.20
C ALA A 160 -2.30 -11.89 7.71
N VAL A 161 -2.17 -11.43 6.46
CA VAL A 161 -0.90 -10.97 5.90
C VAL A 161 -0.34 -9.78 6.67
N SER A 162 -1.17 -8.81 7.08
CA SER A 162 -0.74 -7.67 7.91
C SER A 162 -0.14 -8.12 9.24
N ILE A 163 -0.75 -9.10 9.90
CA ILE A 163 -0.24 -9.66 11.15
C ILE A 163 1.09 -10.39 10.90
N ILE A 164 1.19 -11.19 9.83
CA ILE A 164 2.42 -11.90 9.48
C ILE A 164 3.56 -10.91 9.26
N ILE A 165 3.33 -9.84 8.49
CA ILE A 165 4.33 -8.79 8.25
C ILE A 165 4.74 -8.15 9.58
N ALA A 166 3.79 -7.84 10.46
CA ALA A 166 4.11 -7.26 11.76
C ALA A 166 4.99 -8.20 12.60
N VAL A 167 4.69 -9.50 12.64
CA VAL A 167 5.48 -10.50 13.38
C VAL A 167 6.87 -10.70 12.77
N VAL A 168 7.00 -10.68 11.45
CA VAL A 168 8.29 -10.81 10.77
C VAL A 168 9.18 -9.58 11.01
N VAL A 169 8.57 -8.39 11.02
CA VAL A 169 9.26 -7.11 11.21
C VAL A 169 9.64 -6.86 12.67
N TYR A 170 8.77 -7.19 13.62
CA TYR A 170 9.03 -7.06 15.05
C TYR A 170 9.44 -8.43 15.61
N PRO A 171 10.76 -8.74 15.72
CA PRO A 171 11.15 -9.97 16.38
C PRO A 171 10.72 -9.94 17.86
N PRO A 172 10.30 -11.07 18.43
CA PRO A 172 10.24 -11.21 19.87
C PRO A 172 11.67 -11.13 20.40
N PHE A 173 11.87 -10.22 21.34
CA PHE A 173 13.01 -10.01 22.24
C PHE A 173 14.17 -11.02 22.15
#